data_AF-A0A0P8C4R8-F1
#
_entry.id   AF-A0A0P8C4R8-F1
#
_cell.length_a   1.000
_cell.length_b   1.000
_cell.length_c   1.000
_cell.angle_alpha   90.00
_cell.angle_beta   90.00
_cell.angle_gamma   90.00
#
_symmetry.space_group_name_H-M   'P 1'
#
loop_
_entity.id
_entity.type
_entity.pdbx_description
1 polymer ?
#
loop_
_entity_poly.entity_id
_entity_poly.type
_entity_poly.pdbx_seq_one_letter_code
_entity_poly.pdbx_strand_id
1 'polypeptide(L)' 'MNRHTGFDWAAMMRAGISGLGLPPGEFWRLSPSELLLMLGETGPAPMHRSAFEALAARFPDLRETSFKGDQP' A
#
# COMPACT_ATOMS: atom_id res chain seq x y z
N MET A 1 14.73 -7.08 -17.56
CA MET A 1 13.57 -7.78 -16.98
C MET A 1 13.67 -7.67 -15.46
N ASN A 2 13.35 -6.51 -14.88
CA ASN A 2 13.51 -6.29 -13.44
C ASN A 2 12.28 -6.81 -12.69
N ARG A 3 12.41 -8.01 -12.13
CA ARG A 3 11.45 -8.53 -11.14
C ARG A 3 11.72 -7.82 -9.81
N HIS A 4 10.95 -6.77 -9.51
CA HIS A 4 10.91 -6.20 -8.16
C HIS A 4 9.92 -7.02 -7.33
N THR A 5 10.43 -7.81 -6.39
CA THR A 5 9.65 -8.54 -5.38
C THR A 5 9.21 -7.62 -4.23
N GLY A 6 8.72 -6.43 -4.56
CA GLY A 6 8.32 -5.40 -3.62
C GLY A 6 7.60 -4.27 -4.35
N PHE A 7 6.73 -3.56 -3.65
CA PHE A 7 6.01 -2.41 -4.20
C PHE A 7 7.00 -1.31 -4.58
N ASP A 8 6.96 -0.84 -5.85
CA ASP A 8 7.90 0.16 -6.37
C ASP A 8 7.53 1.57 -5.89
N TRP A 9 7.99 1.86 -4.68
CA TRP A 9 7.75 3.12 -4.00
C TRP A 9 8.34 4.33 -4.73
N ALA A 10 9.53 4.17 -5.30
CA ALA A 10 10.22 5.24 -6.00
C ALA A 10 9.46 5.64 -7.27
N ALA A 11 8.94 4.66 -8.01
CA ALA A 11 8.07 4.89 -9.14
C ALA A 11 6.77 5.61 -8.72
N MET A 12 6.13 5.18 -7.62
CA MET A 12 4.91 5.82 -7.11
C MET A 12 5.13 7.30 -6.73
N MET A 13 6.19 7.59 -5.98
CA MET A 13 6.53 8.95 -5.57
C MET A 13 6.84 9.84 -6.77
N ARG A 14 7.53 9.30 -7.78
CA ARG A 14 7.84 10.04 -9.01
C ARG A 14 6.59 10.29 -9.86
N ALA A 15 5.68 9.34 -9.92
CA ALA A 15 4.41 9.51 -10.63
C ALA A 15 3.48 10.53 -9.95
N GLY A 16 3.34 10.48 -8.62
CA GLY A 16 2.45 11.39 -7.89
C GLY A 16 3.03 12.78 -7.63
N ILE A 17 4.22 12.86 -7.02
CA ILE A 17 4.80 14.15 -6.60
C ILE A 17 5.44 14.86 -7.79
N SER A 18 6.17 14.13 -8.65
CA SER A 18 6.83 14.74 -9.81
C SER A 18 5.99 14.73 -11.09
N GLY A 19 5.19 13.69 -11.33
CA GLY A 19 4.36 13.55 -12.53
C GLY A 19 3.08 14.38 -12.48
N LEU A 20 2.30 14.24 -11.40
CA LEU A 20 1.08 15.03 -11.15
C LEU A 20 1.36 16.40 -10.50
N GLY A 21 2.58 16.63 -10.02
CA GLY A 21 2.96 17.89 -9.36
C GLY A 21 2.30 18.08 -7.99
N LEU A 22 1.83 17.01 -7.36
CA LEU A 22 1.14 17.09 -6.07
C LEU A 22 2.12 17.51 -4.96
N PRO A 23 1.75 18.47 -4.10
CA PRO A 23 2.54 18.75 -2.92
C PRO A 23 2.54 17.51 -2.00
N PRO A 24 3.64 17.20 -1.31
CA PRO A 24 3.78 15.97 -0.53
C PRO A 24 2.65 15.76 0.49
N GLY A 25 2.14 16.84 1.09
CA GLY A 25 1.04 16.77 2.04
C GLY A 25 -0.30 16.35 1.42
N GLU A 26 -0.56 16.72 0.17
CA GLU A 26 -1.77 16.33 -0.54
C GLU A 26 -1.66 14.91 -1.09
N PHE A 27 -0.48 14.54 -1.58
CA PHE A 27 -0.15 13.17 -1.97
C PHE A 27 -0.42 12.16 -0.85
N TRP A 28 0.00 12.45 0.40
CA TRP A 28 -0.27 11.58 1.55
C TRP A 28 -1.71 11.61 2.04
N ARG A 29 -2.49 12.63 1.65
CA ARG A 29 -3.90 12.76 2.01
C ARG A 29 -4.80 11.97 1.07
N LEU A 30 -4.34 11.69 -0.15
CA LEU A 30 -5.08 10.92 -1.14
C LEU A 30 -5.03 9.43 -0.79
N SER A 31 -6.16 8.76 -1.00
CA SER A 31 -6.16 7.31 -1.06
C SER A 31 -5.40 6.84 -2.31
N PRO A 32 -4.76 5.65 -2.28
CA PRO A 32 -4.10 5.09 -3.46
C PRO A 32 -5.02 5.00 -4.68
N SER A 33 -6.32 4.77 -4.46
CA SER A 33 -7.36 4.77 -5.48
C SER A 33 -7.56 6.12 -6.16
N GLU A 34 -7.56 7.21 -5.41
CA GLU A 34 -7.69 8.57 -5.97
C GLU A 34 -6.43 8.98 -6.73
N LEU A 35 -5.25 8.59 -6.23
CA LEU A 35 -3.99 8.80 -6.93
C LEU A 35 -3.97 8.09 -8.29
N LEU A 36 -4.41 6.82 -8.33
CA LEU A 36 -4.51 6.05 -9.58
C LEU A 36 -5.50 6.69 -10.57
N LEU A 37 -6.66 7.13 -10.08
CA LEU A 37 -7.64 7.85 -10.89
C LEU A 37 -7.03 9.11 -11.53
N MET A 38 -6.28 9.90 -10.76
CA MET A 38 -5.61 11.11 -11.26
C MET A 38 -4.46 10.81 -12.24
N LEU A 39 -3.79 9.66 -12.10
CA LEU A 39 -2.77 9.19 -13.04
C LEU A 39 -3.35 8.74 -14.40
N GLY A 40 -4.68 8.68 -14.53
CA GLY A 40 -5.35 8.17 -15.74
C GLY A 40 -5.32 6.65 -15.85
N GLU A 41 -4.72 5.97 -14.88
CA GLU A 41 -4.77 4.53 -14.73
C GLU A 41 -6.10 4.19 -14.04
N THR A 42 -7.04 3.63 -14.80
CA THR A 42 -8.19 2.95 -14.20
C THR A 42 -7.69 1.67 -13.54
N GLY A 43 -7.10 1.83 -12.35
CA GLY A 43 -6.56 0.73 -11.57
C GLY A 43 -7.62 -0.35 -11.37
N PRO A 44 -7.20 -1.63 -11.23
CA PRO A 44 -8.13 -2.73 -11.03
C PRO A 44 -9.11 -2.38 -9.91
N ALA A 45 -10.40 -2.67 -10.14
CA ALA A 45 -11.50 -2.31 -9.26
C ALA A 45 -11.14 -2.56 -7.78
N PRO A 46 -11.53 -1.67 -6.85
CA PRO A 46 -11.19 -1.80 -5.45
C PRO A 46 -11.51 -3.20 -4.97
N MET A 47 -10.55 -3.82 -4.29
CA MET A 47 -10.60 -5.22 -3.89
C MET A 47 -11.92 -5.50 -3.16
N HIS A 48 -12.69 -6.46 -3.67
CA HIS A 48 -13.97 -6.80 -3.09
C HIS A 48 -13.80 -7.28 -1.65
N ARG A 49 -14.80 -7.05 -0.79
CA ARG A 49 -14.75 -7.41 0.65
C ARG A 49 -14.28 -8.85 0.88
N SER A 50 -14.73 -9.78 0.04
CA SER A 50 -14.35 -11.19 0.07
C SER A 50 -12.86 -11.44 -0.20
N ALA A 51 -12.25 -10.69 -1.12
CA ALA A 51 -10.82 -10.79 -1.40
C ALA A 51 -9.97 -10.17 -0.28
N PHE A 52 -10.47 -9.13 0.39
CA PHE A 52 -9.86 -8.60 1.61
C PHE A 52 -9.88 -9.62 2.75
N GLU A 53 -11.01 -10.28 2.98
CA GLU A 53 -11.12 -11.34 4.00
C GLU A 53 -10.21 -12.52 3.70
N ALA A 54 -10.11 -12.94 2.43
CA ALA A 54 -9.17 -13.97 2.01
C ALA A 54 -7.71 -13.57 2.25
N LEU A 55 -7.36 -12.28 2.06
CA LEU A 55 -6.02 -11.77 2.32
C LEU A 55 -5.71 -11.73 3.82
N ALA A 56 -6.65 -11.23 4.63
CA ALA A 56 -6.52 -11.17 6.08
C ALA A 56 -6.38 -12.57 6.71
N ALA A 57 -7.09 -13.56 6.17
CA ALA A 57 -6.94 -14.95 6.59
C ALA A 57 -5.55 -15.53 6.23
N ARG A 58 -4.96 -15.08 5.11
CA ARG A 58 -3.65 -15.53 4.63
C ARG A 58 -2.48 -14.89 5.36
N PHE A 59 -2.67 -13.66 5.83
CA PHE A 59 -1.70 -12.90 6.60
C PHE A 59 -2.34 -12.47 7.92
N PRO A 60 -2.57 -13.41 8.85
CA PRO A 60 -3.10 -13.07 10.15
C PRO A 60 -2.07 -12.22 10.88
N ASP A 61 -2.49 -11.05 11.38
CA ASP A 61 -1.67 -10.21 12.24
C ASP A 61 -1.46 -10.91 13.59
N LEU A 62 -0.48 -11.82 13.62
CA LEU A 62 0.02 -12.41 14.84
C LEU A 62 0.75 -11.30 15.58
N ARG A 63 0.05 -10.65 16.52
CA ARG A 63 0.72 -9.90 17.58
C ARG A 63 1.63 -10.91 18.28
N GLU A 64 2.94 -10.80 18.10
CA GLU A 64 3.93 -11.46 18.94
C GLU A 64 3.71 -11.00 20.39
N THR A 65 2.73 -11.62 21.04
CA THR A 65 2.43 -11.50 22.46
C THR A 65 3.25 -12.56 23.16
N SER A 66 4.57 -12.44 23.05
CA SER A 66 5.46 -13.10 23.98
C SER A 66 6.79 -12.36 24.04
N PHE A 67 6.75 -11.12 24.54
CA PHE A 67 7.87 -10.69 25.36
C PHE A 67 7.73 -11.43 26.69
N LYS A 68 8.17 -12.69 26.72
CA LYS A 68 8.33 -13.45 27.95
C LYS A 68 9.63 -13.00 28.59
N GLY A 69 9.57 -11.84 29.25
CA GLY A 69 10.54 -11.48 30.28
C GLY A 69 10.30 -12.36 31.50
N ASP A 70 10.72 -13.62 31.41
CA ASP A 70 10.92 -14.44 32.60
C ASP A 70 12.39 -14.30 32.98
N GLN A 71 12.65 -13.42 33.95
CA GLN A 71 13.91 -13.35 34.65
C GLN A 71 13.60 -13.42 36.15
N PRO A 72 14.08 -14.46 36.82
CA PRO A 72 14.79 -14.29 38.07
C PRO A 72 16.30 -14.46 37.90
#